data_AF-A0AB33T2Q0-F1
#
_entry.id   AF-A0AB33T2Q0-F1
#
_cell.length_a   1.000
_cell.length_b   1.000
_cell.length_c   1.000
_cell.angle_alpha   90.00
_cell.angle_beta   90.00
_cell.angle_gamma   90.00
#
_symmetry.space_group_name_H-M   'P 1'
#
loop_
_entity.id
_entity.type
_entity.pdbx_description
1 polymer ?
#
loop_
_entity_poly.entity_id
_entity_poly.type
_entity_poly.pdbx_seq_one_letter_code
_entity_poly.pdbx_strand_id
1 'polypeptide(L)' 'MTEPSQAHIDRARELGLSLDPSDTSDEELSRAIATYERVYIESMVEKRSVEPSERRRMFGPTSIDDVRNPG' A
#
# COMPACT_ATOMS: atom_id res chain seq x y z
N MET A 1 27.83 8.82 16.08
CA MET A 1 26.42 9.11 15.73
C MET A 1 26.46 10.35 14.89
N THR A 2 25.99 10.25 13.66
CA THR A 2 25.92 11.39 12.74
C THR A 2 24.62 12.13 13.05
N GLU A 3 24.68 13.44 13.21
CA GLU A 3 23.49 14.25 13.42
C GLU A 3 22.56 14.13 12.21
N PRO A 4 21.23 13.99 12.42
CA PRO A 4 20.28 13.87 11.33
C PRO A 4 20.28 15.12 10.45
N SER A 5 20.35 14.91 9.14
CA SER A 5 20.28 16.01 8.18
C SER A 5 18.93 16.72 8.26
N GLN A 6 18.93 18.05 8.09
CA GLN A 6 17.69 18.83 8.11
C GLN A 6 16.65 18.31 7.10
N ALA A 7 17.12 17.84 5.94
CA ALA A 7 16.26 17.23 4.92
C ALA A 7 15.54 15.97 5.43
N HIS A 8 16.24 15.11 6.18
CA HIS A 8 15.62 13.93 6.79
C HIS A 8 14.64 14.30 7.91
N ILE A 9 14.95 15.32 8.71
CA ILE A 9 14.05 15.82 9.77
C ILE A 9 12.76 16.37 9.16
N ASP A 10 12.86 17.21 8.13
CA ASP A 10 11.71 17.78 7.45
C ASP A 10 10.85 16.69 6.82
N ARG A 11 11.48 15.68 6.21
CA ARG A 11 10.78 14.54 5.61
C ARG A 11 10.06 13.69 6.65
N ALA A 12 10.70 13.39 7.78
CA ALA A 12 10.08 12.65 8.86
C ALA A 12 8.84 13.39 9.42
N ARG A 13 8.90 14.72 9.51
CA ARG A 13 7.78 15.57 9.92
C ARG A 13 6.62 15.54 8.93
N GLU A 14 6.92 15.57 7.63
CA GLU A 14 5.91 15.45 6.57
C GLU A 14 5.20 14.09 6.62
N LEU A 15 5.93 13.02 6.93
CA LEU A 15 5.38 11.68 7.12
C LEU A 15 4.66 11.49 8.47
N GLY A 16 4.70 12.48 9.36
CA GLY A 16 4.10 12.40 10.70
C GLY A 16 4.83 11.47 11.66
N LEU A 17 6.10 11.14 11.40
CA LEU A 17 6.91 10.32 12.29
C LEU A 17 7.27 11.13 13.55
N SER A 18 6.85 10.65 14.72
CA SER A 18 7.25 11.23 16.01
C SER A 18 8.61 10.67 16.41
N LEU A 19 9.68 11.27 15.91
CA LEU A 19 11.06 10.91 16.26
C LEU A 19 11.69 12.10 17.00
N ASP A 20 12.43 11.81 18.07
CA ASP A 20 13.26 12.82 18.73
C ASP A 20 14.58 12.94 17.96
N PRO A 21 14.84 14.05 17.25
CA PRO A 21 16.06 14.21 16.45
C PRO A 21 17.33 14.25 17.34
N SER A 22 17.18 14.49 18.63
CA SER A 22 18.28 14.51 19.60
C SER A 22 18.75 13.11 19.98
N ASP A 23 17.90 12.11 19.80
CA ASP A 23 18.11 10.71 20.20
C ASP A 23 18.12 9.74 19.00
N THR A 24 17.94 10.27 17.79
CA THR A 24 17.89 9.49 16.55
C THR A 24 19.09 9.84 15.67
N SER A 25 19.86 8.82 15.27
CA SER A 25 20.95 9.01 14.29
C SER A 25 20.42 9.27 12.87
N ASP A 26 21.21 9.94 12.03
CA ASP A 26 20.84 10.17 10.63
C ASP A 26 20.52 8.86 9.89
N GLU A 27 21.29 7.80 10.17
CA GLU A 27 21.11 6.50 9.55
C GLU A 27 19.80 5.81 10.00
N GLU A 28 19.44 5.93 11.27
CA GLU A 28 18.15 5.43 11.78
C GLU A 28 16.97 6.21 11.21
N LEU A 29 17.09 7.54 11.13
CA LEU A 29 16.06 8.40 10.57
C LEU A 29 15.84 8.08 9.08
N SER A 30 16.92 7.94 8.31
CA SER A 30 16.88 7.54 6.91
C SER A 30 16.23 6.16 6.72
N ARG A 31 16.58 5.18 7.56
CA ARG A 31 15.98 3.84 7.53
C ARG A 31 14.48 3.86 7.87
N ALA A 32 14.08 4.65 8.86
CA ALA A 32 12.68 4.80 9.25
C ALA A 32 11.84 5.40 8.11
N ILE A 33 12.35 6.46 7.47
CA ILE A 33 11.72 7.09 6.30
C ILE A 33 11.55 6.07 5.16
N ALA A 34 12.63 5.38 4.77
CA ALA A 34 12.60 4.41 3.68
C ALA A 34 11.62 3.25 3.96
N THR A 35 11.52 2.81 5.22
CA THR A 35 10.59 1.75 5.62
C THR A 35 9.15 2.24 5.51
N TYR A 36 8.85 3.43 6.01
CA TYR A 36 7.50 4.01 5.93
C TYR A 36 7.05 4.16 4.48
N GLU A 37 7.90 4.74 3.63
CA GLU A 37 7.59 4.95 2.21
C GLU A 37 7.31 3.62 1.48
N ARG A 38 8.11 2.59 1.77
CA ARG A 38 7.91 1.25 1.21
C ARG A 38 6.56 0.66 1.62
N VAL A 39 6.24 0.65 2.92
CA VAL A 39 4.97 0.12 3.43
C VAL A 39 3.78 0.92 2.88
N TYR A 40 3.92 2.24 2.78
CA TYR A 40 2.90 3.09 2.20
C TYR A 40 2.63 2.70 0.74
N ILE A 41 3.67 2.56 -0.09
CA ILE A 41 3.54 2.13 -1.48
C ILE A 41 2.91 0.72 -1.57
N GLU A 42 3.40 -0.24 -0.81
CA GLU A 42 2.87 -1.61 -0.77
C GLU A 42 1.37 -1.60 -0.42
N SER A 43 0.96 -0.84 0.60
CA SER A 43 -0.44 -0.71 1.00
C SER A 43 -1.32 -0.05 -0.07
N MET A 44 -0.78 0.90 -0.84
CA MET A 44 -1.50 1.57 -1.93
C MET A 44 -1.62 0.67 -3.16
N VAL A 45 -0.61 -0.16 -3.43
CA VAL A 45 -0.65 -1.18 -4.47
C VAL A 45 -1.67 -2.26 -4.11
N GLU A 46 -1.65 -2.75 -2.86
CA GLU A 46 -2.63 -3.72 -2.37
C GLU A 46 -4.05 -3.19 -2.49
N LYS A 47 -4.31 -1.95 -2.01
CA LYS A 47 -5.61 -1.28 -2.16
C LYS A 47 -6.03 -1.11 -3.62
N ARG A 48 -5.08 -0.85 -4.53
CA ARG A 48 -5.37 -0.78 -5.98
C ARG A 48 -5.67 -2.13 -6.60
N SER A 49 -5.12 -3.22 -6.05
CA SER A 49 -5.42 -4.59 -6.49
C SER A 49 -6.77 -5.11 -5.98
N VAL A 50 -7.25 -4.63 -4.83
CA VAL A 50 -8.62 -4.91 -4.35
C VAL A 50 -9.68 -3.94 -4.89
N GLU A 51 -9.30 -2.84 -5.54
CA GLU A 51 -10.25 -2.03 -6.32
C GLU A 51 -10.67 -2.79 -7.59
N PRO A 52 -11.96 -3.09 -7.78
CA PRO A 52 -12.28 -4.37 -8.34
C PRO A 52 -12.62 -4.26 -9.83
N SER A 53 -11.87 -4.99 -10.62
CA SER A 53 -12.38 -5.65 -11.82
C SER A 53 -13.46 -6.72 -11.51
N GLU A 54 -14.07 -6.73 -10.31
CA GLU A 54 -15.20 -7.60 -9.89
C GLU A 54 -16.49 -7.36 -10.68
N ARG A 55 -16.46 -6.57 -11.76
CA ARG A 55 -17.62 -6.41 -12.66
C ARG A 55 -17.62 -7.34 -13.87
N ARG A 56 -16.60 -8.18 -14.08
CA ARG A 56 -16.54 -9.07 -15.24
C ARG A 56 -15.91 -10.42 -14.90
N ARG A 57 -16.77 -11.38 -14.51
CA ARG A 57 -16.73 -12.83 -14.83
C ARG A 57 -17.28 -13.68 -13.66
N MET A 58 -18.53 -13.45 -13.28
CA MET A 58 -19.33 -14.41 -12.50
C MET A 58 -20.67 -14.73 -13.19
N PHE A 59 -20.70 -14.64 -14.53
CA PHE A 59 -21.77 -15.22 -15.35
C PHE A 59 -21.11 -16.02 -16.48
N GLY A 60 -20.55 -17.16 -16.13
CA GLY A 60 -20.46 -18.27 -17.08
C GLY A 60 -21.87 -18.83 -17.26
N PRO A 61 -22.29 -19.20 -18.49
CA PRO A 61 -23.56 -19.90 -18.68
C PRO A 61 -23.38 -21.33 -18.13
N THR A 62 -23.68 -21.53 -16.85
CA THR A 62 -23.97 -22.88 -16.35
C THR A 62 -25.40 -23.20 -16.73
N SER A 63 -25.54 -24.12 -17.68
CA SER A 63 -26.79 -24.73 -18.15
C SER A 63 -27.85 -24.83 -17.06
N ILE A 64 -28.97 -24.15 -17.29
CA ILE A 64 -30.28 -24.52 -16.77
C ILE A 64 -31.23 -24.49 -17.97
N ASP A 65 -32.05 -25.54 -18.07
CA ASP A 65 -33.09 -25.83 -19.07
C ASP A 65 -32.71 -26.65 -20.32
N ASP A 66 -32.17 -27.83 -20.04
CA ASP A 66 -32.64 -29.06 -20.69
C ASP A 66 -34.03 -29.45 -20.12
N VAL A 67 -35.06 -28.66 -20.45
CA VAL A 67 -36.47 -28.96 -20.08
C VAL A 67 -37.39 -28.81 -21.31
N ARG A 68 -37.59 -29.95 -21.97
CA ARG A 68 -38.78 -30.37 -22.79
C ARG A 68 -39.14 -29.52 -24.03
N ASN A 69 -38.74 -29.94 -25.23
CA ASN A 69 -39.38 -30.89 -26.18
C ASN A 69 -40.03 -30.14 -27.39
N PRO A 70 -40.40 -30.79 -28.52
CA PRO A 70 -39.97 -30.43 -29.87
C PRO A 70 -41.11 -29.80 -30.70
N GLY A 71 -40.74 -29.08 -31.76
CA GLY A 71 -41.67 -28.54 -32.74
C GLY A 71 -40.94 -28.13 -34.01
#